data_AF-A0A0C9XFH3-F1
#
_entry.id   AF-A0A0C9XFH3-F1
#
_cell.length_a   1.000
_cell.length_b   1.000
_cell.length_c   1.000
_cell.angle_alpha   90.00
_cell.angle_beta   90.00
_cell.angle_gamma   90.00
#
_symmetry.space_group_name_H-M   'P 1'
#
loop_
_entity.id
_entity.type
_entity.pdbx_description
1 polymer ?
#
loop_
_entity_poly.entity_id
_entity_poly.type
_entity_poly.pdbx_seq_one_letter_code
_entity_poly.pdbx_strand_id
1 'polypeptide(L)'
;MSNTASVESTSGKAPVLTGVNVTPAIMMEFKNTCHNFFEAKSVPAEKQVAFILPDHVCDEILKSHLEPNKESFWVWSQNIIKLNCPLRDTTSLFDNITLCNQLDAHLDNTLKDCVKHSEAKKEKTLKSWINAVRRLDETQISKNKHHQDLIEESLNQDQLKHHITDTNALCNDSNRNHHNYITSFSTTSTSSTSYVPLPTLLDSERTLLGCTKCRRFYVSYRSLDCPMGFPRGKGYRTLSMANVLAAKKGKNSTSAPPAKPASKPVAATAPS
;
A
#
# COMPACT_ATOMS: atom_id res chain seq x y z
N MET A 1 24.72 15.25 20.83
CA MET A 1 24.86 14.00 21.59
C MET A 1 26.08 13.29 21.05
N SER A 2 27.09 13.05 21.90
CA SER A 2 28.38 12.51 21.45
C SER A 2 28.25 11.00 21.24
N ASN A 3 28.35 10.53 19.99
CA ASN A 3 28.27 9.11 19.60
C ASN A 3 29.60 8.37 19.84
N THR A 4 30.34 8.74 20.89
CA THR A 4 31.66 8.19 21.18
C THR A 4 31.52 6.79 21.79
N ALA A 5 32.32 5.83 21.33
CA ALA A 5 32.33 4.49 21.89
C ALA A 5 32.86 4.48 23.34
N SER A 6 32.49 3.45 24.12
CA SER A 6 32.89 3.23 25.50
C SER A 6 33.22 1.77 25.74
N VAL A 7 34.09 1.50 26.71
CA VAL A 7 34.41 0.14 27.17
C VAL A 7 33.60 -0.16 28.41
N GLU A 8 32.74 -1.18 28.35
CA GLU A 8 32.04 -1.70 29.52
C GLU A 8 32.77 -2.91 30.07
N SER A 9 32.94 -2.96 31.40
CA SER A 9 33.54 -4.11 32.08
C SER A 9 32.86 -4.33 33.43
N THR A 10 32.22 -5.50 33.55
CA THR A 10 31.60 -5.95 34.79
C THR A 10 32.41 -7.09 35.39
N SER A 11 32.54 -7.13 36.71
CA SER A 11 33.25 -8.20 37.42
C SER A 11 32.77 -9.58 36.95
N GLY A 12 33.67 -10.32 36.31
CA GLY A 12 33.42 -11.70 35.87
C GLY A 12 32.97 -11.90 34.43
N LYS A 13 32.70 -10.84 33.64
CA LYS A 13 32.36 -10.94 32.20
C LYS A 13 33.47 -10.38 31.32
N ALA A 14 33.49 -10.82 30.05
CA ALA A 14 34.42 -10.28 29.07
C ALA A 14 34.12 -8.79 28.82
N PRO A 15 35.16 -7.96 28.59
CA PRO A 15 34.97 -6.56 28.23
C PRO A 15 34.22 -6.42 26.90
N VAL A 16 33.36 -5.40 26.78
CA VAL A 16 32.58 -5.13 25.57
C VAL A 16 32.79 -3.68 25.11
N LEU A 17 32.92 -3.48 23.80
CA LEU A 17 32.92 -2.17 23.15
C LEU A 17 31.49 -1.79 22.76
N THR A 18 30.98 -0.68 23.29
CA THR A 18 29.66 -0.15 22.95
C THR A 18 29.79 1.20 22.25
N GLY A 19 28.97 1.46 21.23
CA GLY A 19 28.95 2.73 20.48
C GLY A 19 29.65 2.68 19.11
N VAL A 20 29.45 3.74 18.32
CA VAL A 20 29.73 3.72 16.87
C VAL A 20 31.10 4.33 16.52
N ASN A 21 31.58 5.30 17.29
CA ASN A 21 32.84 6.00 17.00
C ASN A 21 33.98 5.49 17.91
N VAL A 22 34.75 4.53 17.39
CA VAL A 22 35.91 3.95 18.07
C VAL A 22 37.16 4.77 17.74
N THR A 23 37.73 5.43 18.74
CA THR A 23 39.00 6.15 18.62
C THR A 23 40.18 5.24 18.98
N PRO A 24 41.42 5.56 18.56
CA PRO A 24 42.61 4.79 18.96
C PRO A 24 42.78 4.68 20.48
N ALA A 25 42.38 5.72 21.23
CA ALA A 25 42.41 5.71 22.70
C ALA A 25 41.45 4.66 23.28
N ILE A 26 40.21 4.60 22.76
CA ILE A 26 39.19 3.63 23.18
C ILE A 26 39.61 2.20 22.81
N MET A 27 40.23 2.00 21.64
CA MET A 27 40.74 0.68 21.25
C MET A 27 41.89 0.22 22.16
N MET A 28 42.77 1.13 22.57
CA MET A 28 43.83 0.85 23.54
C MET A 28 43.27 0.52 24.93
N GLU A 29 42.26 1.25 25.38
CA GLU A 29 41.56 0.99 26.64
C GLU A 29 40.88 -0.39 26.61
N PHE A 30 40.19 -0.72 25.51
CA PHE A 30 39.59 -2.03 25.32
C PHE A 30 40.64 -3.14 25.40
N LYS A 31 41.73 -3.02 24.62
CA LYS A 31 42.84 -3.98 24.63
C LYS A 31 43.39 -4.23 26.04
N ASN A 32 43.65 -3.16 26.79
CA ASN A 32 44.19 -3.27 28.15
C ASN A 32 43.20 -3.96 29.08
N THR A 33 41.91 -3.64 28.95
CA THR A 33 40.85 -4.22 29.77
C THR A 33 40.66 -5.72 29.48
N CYS A 34 40.75 -6.11 28.20
CA CYS A 34 40.77 -7.51 27.77
C CYS A 34 41.97 -8.26 28.34
N HIS A 35 43.16 -7.64 28.31
CA HIS A 35 44.38 -8.22 28.86
C HIS A 35 44.23 -8.49 30.36
N ASN A 36 43.77 -7.48 31.12
CA ASN A 36 43.53 -7.60 32.56
C ASN A 36 42.51 -8.70 32.89
N PHE A 37 41.44 -8.82 32.09
CA PHE A 37 40.44 -9.88 32.24
C PHE A 37 41.06 -11.27 32.03
N PHE A 38 41.88 -11.44 30.98
CA PHE A 38 42.53 -12.72 30.70
C PHE A 38 43.54 -13.13 31.77
N GLU A 39 44.31 -12.18 32.29
CA GLU A 39 45.23 -12.43 33.41
C GLU A 39 44.45 -12.84 34.67
N ALA A 40 43.42 -12.07 35.04
CA ALA A 40 42.60 -12.35 36.21
C ALA A 40 41.88 -13.70 36.15
N LYS A 41 41.52 -14.17 34.95
CA LYS A 41 40.84 -15.45 34.71
C LYS A 41 41.78 -16.57 34.28
N SER A 42 43.08 -16.30 34.15
CA SER A 42 44.09 -17.26 33.66
C SER A 42 43.67 -17.92 32.33
N VAL A 43 43.17 -17.12 31.38
CA VAL A 43 42.67 -17.62 30.09
C VAL A 43 43.86 -17.95 29.17
N PRO A 44 43.97 -19.21 28.68
CA PRO A 44 45.00 -19.60 27.73
C PRO A 44 44.94 -18.76 26.45
N ALA A 45 46.10 -18.43 25.87
CA ALA A 45 46.21 -17.54 24.70
C ALA A 45 45.33 -18.01 23.53
N GLU A 46 45.25 -19.32 23.29
CA GLU A 46 44.42 -19.93 22.26
C GLU A 46 42.91 -19.78 22.50
N LYS A 47 42.49 -19.45 23.73
CA LYS A 47 41.08 -19.25 24.11
C LYS A 47 40.69 -17.78 24.26
N GLN A 48 41.65 -16.87 24.28
CA GLN A 48 41.40 -15.44 24.53
C GLN A 48 40.44 -14.82 23.51
N VAL A 49 40.70 -15.05 22.22
CA VAL A 49 39.83 -14.55 21.13
C VAL A 49 38.43 -15.14 21.22
N ALA A 50 38.32 -16.43 21.53
CA ALA A 50 37.05 -17.12 21.73
C ALA A 50 36.28 -16.68 22.99
N PHE A 51 36.91 -15.94 23.91
CA PHE A 51 36.23 -15.38 25.08
C PHE A 51 35.64 -13.98 24.83
N ILE A 52 36.19 -13.23 23.88
CA ILE A 52 35.74 -11.86 23.57
C ILE A 52 34.76 -11.84 22.40
N LEU A 53 35.03 -12.62 21.35
CA LEU A 53 34.19 -12.64 20.15
C LEU A 53 32.73 -13.02 20.42
N PRO A 54 32.40 -13.98 21.31
CA PRO A 54 31.02 -14.39 21.49
C PRO A 54 30.10 -13.27 21.95
N ASP A 55 30.51 -12.49 22.95
CA ASP A 55 29.63 -11.45 23.50
C ASP A 55 29.33 -10.38 22.44
N HIS A 56 30.33 -9.94 21.67
CA HIS A 56 30.13 -8.95 20.61
C HIS A 56 29.25 -9.47 19.46
N VAL A 57 29.54 -10.70 19.00
CA VAL A 57 28.80 -11.31 17.88
C VAL A 57 27.37 -11.66 18.29
N CYS A 58 27.15 -12.16 19.51
CA CYS A 58 25.83 -12.39 20.07
C CYS A 58 25.02 -11.08 20.11
N ASP A 59 25.63 -10.01 20.60
CA ASP A 59 24.98 -8.70 20.72
C ASP A 59 24.62 -8.13 19.34
N GLU A 60 25.45 -8.35 18.32
CA GLU A 60 25.17 -7.99 16.92
C GLU A 60 24.00 -8.81 16.35
N ILE A 61 23.97 -10.12 16.56
CA ILE A 61 22.86 -11.00 16.15
C ILE A 61 21.55 -10.60 16.83
N LEU A 62 21.60 -10.27 18.14
CA LEU A 62 20.44 -9.92 18.94
C LEU A 62 19.86 -8.53 18.60
N LYS A 63 20.71 -7.57 18.23
CA LYS A 63 20.29 -6.20 17.89
C LYS A 63 19.91 -6.01 16.42
N SER A 64 20.34 -6.92 15.56
CA SER A 64 20.04 -6.86 14.13
C SER A 64 18.55 -7.04 13.86
N HIS A 65 18.02 -6.26 12.92
CA HIS A 65 16.62 -6.32 12.51
C HIS A 65 16.51 -6.11 11.01
N LEU A 66 15.46 -6.68 10.41
CA LEU A 66 15.20 -6.50 8.99
C LEU A 66 14.77 -5.05 8.72
N GLU A 67 15.46 -4.39 7.80
CA GLU A 67 15.10 -3.07 7.27
C GLU A 67 14.56 -3.22 5.83
N PRO A 68 13.24 -3.34 5.61
CA PRO A 68 12.67 -3.72 4.30
C PRO A 68 13.01 -2.79 3.14
N ASN A 69 13.30 -1.52 3.44
CA ASN A 69 13.65 -0.52 2.42
C ASN A 69 15.14 -0.53 2.04
N LYS A 70 15.96 -1.31 2.75
CA LYS A 70 17.42 -1.33 2.59
C LYS A 70 17.94 -2.68 2.12
N GLU A 71 17.41 -3.77 2.66
CA GLU A 71 17.83 -5.12 2.29
C GLU A 71 16.65 -6.10 2.29
N SER A 72 16.77 -7.17 1.50
CA SER A 72 15.78 -8.25 1.49
C SER A 72 16.00 -9.19 2.66
N PHE A 73 14.94 -9.92 3.05
CA PHE A 73 15.02 -10.92 4.11
C PHE A 73 16.12 -11.95 3.85
N TRP A 74 16.33 -12.34 2.59
CA TRP A 74 17.37 -13.31 2.26
C TRP A 74 18.76 -12.79 2.61
N VAL A 75 19.10 -11.57 2.22
CA VAL A 75 20.43 -10.99 2.49
C VAL A 75 20.67 -10.87 3.98
N TRP A 76 19.70 -10.30 4.71
CA TRP A 76 19.75 -10.15 6.14
C TRP A 76 19.92 -11.49 6.87
N SER A 77 19.09 -12.48 6.55
CA SER A 77 19.16 -13.81 7.19
C SER A 77 20.47 -14.54 6.92
N GLN A 78 21.06 -14.40 5.72
CA GLN A 78 22.39 -14.94 5.45
C GLN A 78 23.47 -14.25 6.28
N ASN A 79 23.36 -12.93 6.50
CA ASN A 79 24.29 -12.21 7.36
C ASN A 79 24.22 -12.71 8.82
N ILE A 80 23.02 -12.91 9.36
CA ILE A 80 22.83 -13.50 10.70
C ILE A 80 23.45 -14.90 10.81
N ILE A 81 23.21 -15.77 9.82
CA ILE A 81 23.81 -17.12 9.80
C ILE A 81 25.34 -17.03 9.74
N LYS A 82 25.88 -16.11 8.94
CA LYS A 82 27.31 -15.87 8.81
C LYS A 82 27.92 -15.41 10.14
N LEU A 83 27.25 -14.52 10.86
CA LEU A 83 27.66 -14.07 12.20
C LEU A 83 27.63 -15.21 13.22
N ASN A 84 26.73 -16.19 13.08
CA ASN A 84 26.71 -17.35 13.98
C ASN A 84 27.83 -18.38 13.70
N CYS A 85 28.49 -18.34 12.53
CA CYS A 85 29.52 -19.32 12.17
C CYS A 85 30.75 -19.32 13.10
N PRO A 86 31.33 -18.16 13.47
CA PRO A 86 32.42 -18.09 14.46
C PRO A 86 32.07 -18.64 15.85
N LEU A 87 30.78 -18.77 16.18
CA LEU A 87 30.33 -19.24 17.49
C LEU A 87 30.29 -20.77 17.61
N ARG A 88 30.51 -21.52 16.52
CA ARG A 88 30.31 -23.00 16.47
C ARG A 88 31.04 -23.80 17.54
N ASP A 89 32.21 -23.35 17.95
CA ASP A 89 33.03 -24.04 18.96
C ASP A 89 32.85 -23.45 20.37
N THR A 90 31.86 -22.57 20.55
CA THR A 90 31.60 -21.85 21.79
C THR A 90 30.26 -22.25 22.41
N THR A 91 30.11 -22.05 23.72
CA THR A 91 28.83 -22.26 24.43
C THR A 91 27.75 -21.27 24.04
N SER A 92 28.11 -20.20 23.31
CA SER A 92 27.21 -19.12 22.89
C SER A 92 26.64 -19.34 21.49
N LEU A 93 26.85 -20.51 20.88
CA LEU A 93 26.27 -20.87 19.59
C LEU A 93 24.74 -20.82 19.65
N PHE A 94 24.13 -20.08 18.72
CA PHE A 94 22.69 -20.12 18.53
C PHE A 94 22.34 -21.41 17.77
N ASP A 95 21.51 -22.25 18.38
CA ASP A 95 20.96 -23.41 17.71
C ASP A 95 19.93 -23.01 16.64
N ASN A 96 19.56 -23.96 15.78
CA ASN A 96 18.64 -23.69 14.67
C ASN A 96 17.28 -23.15 15.15
N ILE A 97 16.81 -23.58 16.32
CA ILE A 97 15.52 -23.15 16.88
C ILE A 97 15.62 -21.71 17.38
N THR A 98 16.68 -21.38 18.12
CA THR A 98 16.90 -20.01 18.62
C THR A 98 17.14 -19.04 17.47
N LEU A 99 17.87 -19.44 16.42
CA LEU A 99 18.02 -18.64 15.21
C LEU A 99 16.68 -18.39 14.50
N CYS A 100 15.84 -19.40 14.33
CA CYS A 100 14.50 -19.21 13.76
C CYS A 100 13.68 -18.19 14.58
N ASN A 101 13.66 -18.36 15.90
CA ASN A 101 12.91 -17.48 16.79
C ASN A 101 13.43 -16.04 16.74
N GLN A 102 14.76 -15.87 16.69
CA GLN A 102 15.40 -14.57 16.58
C GLN A 102 15.07 -13.90 15.24
N LEU A 103 15.17 -14.63 14.13
CA LEU A 103 14.80 -14.13 12.82
C LEU A 103 13.31 -13.73 12.76
N ASP A 104 12.40 -14.57 13.29
CA ASP A 104 10.95 -14.30 13.33
C ASP A 104 10.58 -13.10 14.21
N ALA A 105 11.26 -12.94 15.35
CA ALA A 105 11.06 -11.82 16.25
C ALA A 105 11.38 -10.48 15.58
N HIS A 106 12.42 -10.46 14.74
CA HIS A 106 13.00 -9.27 14.12
C HIS A 106 12.60 -9.06 12.64
N LEU A 107 11.60 -9.79 12.14
CA LEU A 107 10.92 -9.48 10.88
C LEU A 107 10.18 -8.15 10.96
N ASP A 108 10.01 -7.48 9.83
CA ASP A 108 9.09 -6.36 9.72
C ASP A 108 7.63 -6.83 9.87
N ASN A 109 6.75 -5.91 10.27
CA ASN A 109 5.36 -6.24 10.57
C ASN A 109 4.61 -6.84 9.37
N THR A 110 4.91 -6.39 8.14
CA THR A 110 4.17 -6.84 6.95
C THR A 110 4.54 -8.27 6.57
N LEU A 111 5.84 -8.59 6.59
CA LEU A 111 6.32 -9.95 6.36
C LEU A 111 5.92 -10.87 7.51
N LYS A 112 5.94 -10.38 8.76
CA LYS A 112 5.49 -11.15 9.94
C LYS A 112 4.03 -11.56 9.82
N ASP A 113 3.16 -10.68 9.33
CA ASP A 113 1.76 -11.04 9.09
C ASP A 113 1.63 -12.08 7.96
N CYS A 114 2.42 -11.95 6.89
CA CYS A 114 2.48 -12.98 5.85
C CYS A 114 2.93 -14.35 6.38
N VAL A 115 3.95 -14.38 7.25
CA VAL A 115 4.41 -15.60 7.91
C VAL A 115 3.30 -16.20 8.78
N LYS A 116 2.55 -15.38 9.53
CA LYS A 116 1.43 -15.83 10.37
C LYS A 116 0.33 -16.54 9.60
N HIS A 117 0.05 -16.09 8.39
CA HIS A 117 -1.01 -16.63 7.53
C HIS A 117 -0.52 -17.73 6.57
N SER A 118 0.77 -18.08 6.63
CA SER A 118 1.38 -19.06 5.74
C SER A 118 1.72 -20.39 6.43
N GLU A 119 2.01 -21.39 5.62
CA GLU A 119 2.52 -22.69 6.06
C GLU A 119 3.97 -22.63 6.56
N ALA A 120 4.67 -21.49 6.43
CA ALA A 120 6.06 -21.33 6.88
C ALA A 120 6.23 -21.66 8.37
N LYS A 121 5.20 -21.42 9.20
CA LYS A 121 5.20 -21.79 10.63
C LYS A 121 5.27 -23.29 10.90
N LYS A 122 4.92 -24.13 9.93
CA LYS A 122 4.94 -25.59 10.06
C LYS A 122 6.32 -26.18 9.73
N GLU A 123 7.23 -25.34 9.23
CA GLU A 123 8.57 -25.78 8.86
C GLU A 123 9.41 -26.11 10.10
N LYS A 124 9.99 -27.31 10.10
CA LYS A 124 10.73 -27.85 11.25
C LYS A 124 12.22 -27.55 11.22
N THR A 125 12.74 -27.16 10.06
CA THR A 125 14.17 -26.89 9.87
C THR A 125 14.40 -25.42 9.56
N LEU A 126 15.48 -24.85 10.10
CA LEU A 126 15.90 -23.47 9.82
C LEU A 126 15.98 -23.21 8.31
N LYS A 127 16.57 -24.14 7.57
CA LYS A 127 16.71 -24.01 6.12
C LYS A 127 15.34 -23.97 5.41
N SER A 128 14.43 -24.87 5.75
CA SER A 128 13.10 -24.86 5.13
C SER A 128 12.30 -23.61 5.49
N TRP A 129 12.36 -23.20 6.77
CA TRP A 129 11.70 -21.99 7.25
C TRP A 129 12.22 -20.73 6.53
N ILE A 130 13.54 -20.53 6.47
CA ILE A 130 14.14 -19.38 5.75
C ILE A 130 13.72 -19.38 4.26
N ASN A 131 13.73 -20.54 3.60
CA ASN A 131 13.31 -20.61 2.20
C ASN A 131 11.81 -20.31 2.01
N ALA A 132 10.97 -20.65 2.99
CA ALA A 132 9.55 -20.30 2.98
C ALA A 132 9.35 -18.79 3.16
N VAL A 133 10.02 -18.18 4.16
CA VAL A 133 9.95 -16.74 4.43
C VAL A 133 10.51 -15.93 3.26
N ARG A 134 11.62 -16.36 2.63
CA ARG A 134 12.16 -15.73 1.41
C ARG A 134 11.12 -15.63 0.30
N ARG A 135 10.37 -16.71 0.04
CA ARG A 135 9.34 -16.72 -1.01
C ARG A 135 8.19 -15.75 -0.70
N LEU A 136 7.86 -15.57 0.58
CA LEU A 136 6.87 -14.59 1.00
C LEU A 136 7.39 -13.15 0.79
N ASP A 137 8.65 -12.89 1.16
CA ASP A 137 9.32 -11.61 0.97
C ASP A 137 9.38 -11.22 -0.52
N GLU A 138 9.83 -12.13 -1.39
CA GLU A 138 9.87 -11.93 -2.85
C GLU A 138 8.47 -11.63 -3.43
N THR A 139 7.45 -12.35 -2.94
CA THR A 139 6.06 -12.12 -3.34
C THR A 139 5.59 -10.73 -2.89
N GLN A 140 5.96 -10.30 -1.69
CA GLN A 140 5.58 -9.01 -1.14
C GLN A 140 6.26 -7.86 -1.88
N ILE A 141 7.56 -7.97 -2.14
CA ILE A 141 8.33 -7.01 -2.95
C ILE A 141 7.69 -6.87 -4.34
N SER A 142 7.33 -7.99 -4.97
CA SER A 142 6.69 -8.00 -6.29
C SER A 142 5.31 -7.33 -6.28
N LYS A 143 4.48 -7.59 -5.25
CA LYS A 143 3.17 -6.94 -5.08
C LYS A 143 3.30 -5.43 -4.87
N ASN A 144 4.25 -5.01 -4.04
CA ASN A 144 4.50 -3.59 -3.76
C ASN A 144 4.95 -2.87 -5.03
N LYS A 145 5.87 -3.47 -5.79
CA LYS A 145 6.31 -2.93 -7.08
C LYS A 145 5.15 -2.79 -8.06
N HIS A 146 4.37 -3.86 -8.25
CA HIS A 146 3.21 -3.81 -9.14
C HIS A 146 2.19 -2.75 -8.72
N HIS A 147 1.97 -2.57 -7.41
CA HIS A 147 1.09 -1.51 -6.92
C HIS A 147 1.63 -0.11 -7.22
N GLN A 148 2.95 0.09 -7.09
CA GLN A 148 3.60 1.35 -7.47
C GLN A 148 3.48 1.61 -8.97
N ASP A 149 3.72 0.60 -9.81
CA ASP A 149 3.62 0.71 -11.27
C ASP A 149 2.20 1.12 -11.70
N LEU A 150 1.14 0.56 -11.09
CA LEU A 150 -0.25 0.94 -11.36
C LEU A 150 -0.57 2.39 -10.95
N ILE A 151 0.00 2.86 -9.84
CA ILE A 151 -0.17 4.24 -9.39
C ILE A 151 0.51 5.18 -10.38
N GLU A 152 1.75 4.87 -10.78
CA GLU A 152 2.50 5.67 -11.75
C GLU A 152 1.80 5.71 -13.12
N GLU A 153 1.30 4.58 -13.60
CA GLU A 153 0.52 4.50 -14.83
C GLU A 153 -0.74 5.37 -14.78
N SER A 154 -1.46 5.34 -13.65
CA SER A 154 -2.66 6.17 -13.45
C SER A 154 -2.32 7.67 -13.48
N LEU A 155 -1.23 8.08 -12.82
CA LEU A 155 -0.78 9.47 -12.81
C LEU A 155 -0.32 9.94 -14.20
N ASN A 156 0.42 9.10 -14.93
CA ASN A 156 0.88 9.41 -16.29
C ASN A 156 -0.28 9.50 -17.28
N GLN A 157 -1.28 8.63 -17.14
CA GLN A 157 -2.48 8.68 -17.99
C GLN A 157 -3.27 9.98 -17.79
N ASP A 158 -3.38 10.46 -16.56
CA ASP A 158 -4.06 11.72 -16.27
C ASP A 158 -3.27 12.94 -16.78
N GLN A 159 -1.94 12.94 -16.65
CA GLN A 159 -1.09 13.98 -17.25
C GLN A 159 -1.22 14.02 -18.78
N LEU A 160 -1.26 12.86 -19.45
CA LEU A 160 -1.41 12.79 -20.90
C LEU A 160 -2.77 13.33 -21.38
N LYS A 161 -3.85 13.04 -20.63
CA LYS A 161 -5.19 13.58 -20.90
C LYS A 161 -5.22 15.11 -20.77
N HIS A 162 -4.54 15.67 -19.78
CA HIS A 162 -4.45 17.12 -19.62
C HIS A 162 -3.68 17.76 -20.78
N HIS A 163 -2.54 17.19 -21.18
CA HIS A 163 -1.73 17.73 -22.28
C HIS A 163 -2.45 17.70 -23.64
N ILE A 164 -3.17 16.63 -23.98
CA ILE A 164 -3.93 16.52 -25.25
C ILE A 164 -5.11 17.52 -25.29
N THR A 165 -5.68 17.85 -24.14
CA THR A 165 -6.76 18.84 -24.05
C THR A 165 -6.23 20.26 -24.31
N ASP A 166 -5.03 20.58 -23.83
CA ASP A 166 -4.39 21.88 -24.05
C ASP A 166 -3.86 22.04 -25.49
N THR A 167 -3.42 20.95 -26.15
CA THR A 167 -2.90 21.04 -27.53
C THR A 167 -4.01 21.22 -28.57
N ASN A 168 -5.22 20.67 -28.33
CA ASN A 168 -6.36 20.82 -29.24
C ASN A 168 -7.09 22.17 -29.09
N ALA A 169 -6.76 22.98 -28.08
CA ALA A 169 -7.33 24.32 -27.91
C ALA A 169 -6.67 25.39 -28.81
N LEU A 170 -5.61 25.06 -29.56
CA LEU A 170 -4.84 26.01 -30.37
C LEU A 170 -4.95 25.82 -31.90
N CYS A 171 -5.70 24.84 -32.40
CA CYS A 171 -5.81 24.55 -33.85
C CYS A 171 -7.22 24.69 -34.44
N ASN A 172 -8.04 25.59 -33.89
CA ASN A 172 -9.37 25.86 -34.44
C ASN A 172 -9.49 27.30 -34.97
N ASP A 173 -8.56 27.72 -35.81
CA ASP A 173 -8.78 28.90 -36.65
C ASP A 173 -7.93 28.83 -37.93
N SER A 174 -8.51 28.30 -39.00
CA SER A 174 -8.26 28.69 -40.40
C SER A 174 -8.82 27.65 -41.37
N ASN A 175 -10.06 27.86 -41.83
CA ASN A 175 -10.36 27.77 -43.26
C ASN A 175 -11.74 28.35 -43.58
N ARG A 176 -11.75 29.64 -43.89
CA ARG A 176 -12.77 30.26 -44.74
C ARG A 176 -12.33 30.04 -46.19
N ASN A 177 -13.15 29.36 -47.00
CA ASN A 177 -13.47 29.87 -48.33
C ASN A 177 -14.76 29.27 -48.90
N HIS A 178 -15.50 30.17 -49.54
CA HIS A 178 -16.82 30.06 -50.16
C HIS A 178 -16.94 29.00 -51.27
N HIS A 179 -18.13 28.41 -51.39
CA HIS A 179 -18.96 28.66 -52.57
C HIS A 179 -20.47 28.49 -52.31
N ASN A 180 -21.22 29.45 -52.85
CA ASN A 180 -22.66 29.65 -52.78
C ASN A 180 -23.51 28.50 -53.33
N TYR A 181 -24.61 28.19 -52.65
CA TYR A 181 -25.92 28.16 -53.32
C TYR A 181 -27.04 28.59 -52.37
N ILE A 182 -27.87 29.49 -52.89
CA ILE A 182 -29.00 30.16 -52.25
C ILE A 182 -30.18 29.18 -52.20
N THR A 183 -30.75 28.96 -51.02
CA THR A 183 -32.19 28.71 -50.87
C THR A 183 -32.68 29.32 -49.57
N SER A 184 -33.53 30.32 -49.70
CA SER A 184 -34.15 31.08 -48.62
C SER A 184 -35.22 30.28 -47.89
N PHE A 185 -35.18 30.28 -46.56
CA PHE A 185 -36.37 30.16 -45.72
C PHE A 185 -36.19 30.98 -44.45
N SER A 186 -37.28 31.63 -44.05
CA SER A 186 -37.36 32.75 -43.13
C SER A 186 -37.40 32.35 -41.65
N THR A 187 -37.00 33.30 -40.80
CA THR A 187 -37.29 33.46 -39.36
C THR A 187 -36.62 32.42 -38.44
N THR A 188 -35.98 32.74 -37.32
CA THR A 188 -36.19 33.76 -36.28
C THR A 188 -34.87 34.03 -35.54
N SER A 189 -34.70 35.24 -35.04
CA SER A 189 -33.61 35.65 -34.13
C SER A 189 -33.41 34.63 -33.01
N THR A 190 -32.21 34.11 -32.81
CA THR A 190 -31.86 33.45 -31.55
C THR A 190 -30.48 33.87 -31.08
N SER A 191 -30.50 34.43 -29.88
CA SER A 191 -29.42 35.06 -29.13
C SER A 191 -28.16 34.20 -29.07
N SER A 192 -27.00 34.85 -29.20
CA SER A 192 -25.68 34.28 -28.89
C SER A 192 -25.66 33.76 -27.46
N THR A 193 -25.89 32.46 -27.26
CA THR A 193 -25.81 31.85 -25.93
C THR A 193 -24.34 31.57 -25.63
N SER A 194 -23.75 32.29 -24.68
CA SER A 194 -22.46 31.92 -24.09
C SER A 194 -22.59 30.50 -23.52
N TYR A 195 -21.99 29.51 -24.17
CA TYR A 195 -22.03 28.14 -23.70
C TYR A 195 -21.27 28.04 -22.37
N VAL A 196 -21.98 27.78 -21.27
CA VAL A 196 -21.38 27.54 -19.96
C VAL A 196 -21.22 26.03 -19.79
N PRO A 197 -19.99 25.50 -19.72
CA PRO A 197 -19.77 24.07 -19.52
C PRO A 197 -20.32 23.62 -18.16
N LEU A 198 -20.97 22.45 -18.15
CA LEU A 198 -21.48 21.85 -16.92
C LEU A 198 -20.33 21.22 -16.12
N PRO A 199 -20.32 21.33 -14.77
CA PRO A 199 -19.34 20.64 -13.94
C PRO A 199 -19.30 19.14 -14.21
N THR A 200 -18.09 18.55 -14.23
CA THR A 200 -17.87 17.11 -14.41
C THR A 200 -18.52 16.32 -13.27
N LEU A 201 -19.23 15.23 -13.61
CA LEU A 201 -19.86 14.36 -12.61
C LEU A 201 -18.81 13.44 -11.96
N LEU A 202 -18.73 13.45 -10.63
CA LEU A 202 -17.98 12.48 -9.84
C LEU A 202 -18.64 11.09 -9.93
N ASP A 203 -17.85 10.03 -9.75
CA ASP A 203 -18.36 8.65 -9.85
C ASP A 203 -19.41 8.31 -8.78
N SER A 204 -19.32 8.95 -7.62
CA SER A 204 -20.33 8.87 -6.56
C SER A 204 -21.66 9.51 -6.99
N GLU A 205 -21.65 10.57 -7.79
CA GLU A 205 -22.86 11.20 -8.33
C GLU A 205 -23.46 10.35 -9.47
N ARG A 206 -22.62 9.76 -10.33
CA ARG A 206 -23.07 8.89 -11.44
C ARG A 206 -23.85 7.68 -10.93
N THR A 207 -23.45 7.13 -9.80
CA THR A 207 -24.11 5.99 -9.17
C THR A 207 -25.52 6.33 -8.64
N LEU A 208 -25.78 7.61 -8.32
CA LEU A 208 -27.04 8.06 -7.75
C LEU A 208 -28.02 8.58 -8.82
N LEU A 209 -27.52 8.93 -10.00
CA LEU A 209 -28.32 9.45 -11.11
C LEU A 209 -29.00 8.32 -11.90
N GLY A 210 -30.29 8.49 -12.21
CA GLY A 210 -30.99 7.57 -13.12
C GLY A 210 -30.62 7.82 -14.58
N CYS A 211 -30.36 9.08 -14.95
CA CYS A 211 -29.92 9.47 -16.29
C CYS A 211 -28.81 10.51 -16.21
N THR A 212 -27.65 10.22 -16.83
CA THR A 212 -26.47 11.10 -16.81
C THR A 212 -26.57 12.27 -17.79
N LYS A 213 -27.47 12.20 -18.79
CA LYS A 213 -27.72 13.27 -19.76
C LYS A 213 -28.50 14.43 -19.14
N CYS A 214 -29.66 14.16 -18.51
CA CYS A 214 -30.47 15.19 -17.85
C CYS A 214 -30.13 15.41 -16.38
N ARG A 215 -29.23 14.58 -15.81
CA ARG A 215 -28.76 14.65 -14.43
C ARG A 215 -29.90 14.62 -13.40
N ARG A 216 -30.90 13.76 -13.62
CA ARG A 216 -32.04 13.54 -12.69
C ARG A 216 -31.90 12.24 -11.91
N PHE A 217 -32.29 12.28 -10.64
CA PHE A 217 -32.31 11.11 -9.75
C PHE A 217 -33.52 10.22 -10.03
N TYR A 218 -33.34 8.90 -9.90
CA TYR A 218 -34.41 7.90 -9.87
C TYR A 218 -35.42 7.93 -11.03
N VAL A 219 -34.98 8.29 -12.24
CA VAL A 219 -35.75 8.17 -13.49
C VAL A 219 -35.59 6.76 -14.08
N SER A 220 -36.60 6.26 -14.80
CA SER A 220 -36.58 4.92 -15.40
C SER A 220 -35.86 4.84 -16.75
N TYR A 221 -35.58 5.99 -17.39
CA TYR A 221 -34.92 6.06 -18.68
C TYR A 221 -33.41 6.29 -18.55
N ARG A 222 -32.64 5.73 -19.49
CA ARG A 222 -31.19 5.92 -19.59
C ARG A 222 -30.85 7.09 -20.52
N SER A 223 -29.56 7.42 -20.62
CA SER A 223 -29.08 8.56 -21.42
C SER A 223 -29.40 8.45 -22.91
N LEU A 224 -29.57 7.22 -23.43
CA LEU A 224 -29.95 6.95 -24.82
C LEU A 224 -31.38 7.45 -25.11
N ASP A 225 -32.32 7.16 -24.22
CA ASP A 225 -33.75 7.45 -24.36
C ASP A 225 -34.18 8.71 -23.61
N CYS A 226 -33.26 9.65 -23.38
CA CYS A 226 -33.52 10.80 -22.54
C CYS A 226 -34.28 11.91 -23.29
N PRO A 227 -35.53 12.22 -22.91
CA PRO A 227 -36.35 13.21 -23.62
C PRO A 227 -36.00 14.66 -23.25
N MET A 228 -35.21 14.86 -22.18
CA MET A 228 -34.97 16.18 -21.58
C MET A 228 -33.62 16.79 -21.97
N GLY A 229 -32.74 16.03 -22.64
CA GLY A 229 -31.41 16.52 -23.03
C GLY A 229 -30.53 16.97 -21.84
N PHE A 230 -29.50 17.76 -22.12
CA PHE A 230 -28.62 18.33 -21.08
C PHE A 230 -29.24 19.59 -20.45
N PRO A 231 -29.16 19.77 -19.12
CA PRO A 231 -29.59 21.01 -18.48
C PRO A 231 -28.71 22.19 -18.93
N ARG A 232 -29.26 23.41 -18.95
CA ARG A 232 -28.47 24.61 -19.25
C ARG A 232 -27.44 24.85 -18.15
N GLY A 233 -26.20 25.16 -18.52
CA GLY A 233 -25.13 25.45 -17.55
C GLY A 233 -25.35 26.74 -16.74
N LYS A 234 -26.04 27.73 -17.32
CA LYS A 234 -26.37 28.98 -16.62
C LYS A 234 -27.40 28.72 -15.51
N GLY A 235 -26.97 28.83 -14.25
CA GLY A 235 -27.79 28.55 -13.06
C GLY A 235 -27.81 27.08 -12.63
N TYR A 236 -26.91 26.24 -13.16
CA TYR A 236 -26.84 24.84 -12.77
C TYR A 236 -26.34 24.69 -11.33
N ARG A 237 -27.18 24.10 -10.46
CA ARG A 237 -26.82 23.77 -9.08
C ARG A 237 -26.10 22.42 -9.06
N THR A 238 -24.91 22.39 -8.50
CA THR A 238 -24.15 21.15 -8.28
C THR A 238 -24.98 20.15 -7.48
N LEU A 239 -24.91 18.89 -7.89
CA LEU A 239 -25.63 17.82 -7.24
C LEU A 239 -24.88 17.44 -5.98
N SER A 240 -25.53 17.49 -4.82
CA SER A 240 -24.94 17.03 -3.57
C SER A 240 -25.75 15.87 -3.01
N MET A 241 -25.17 15.14 -2.07
CA MET A 241 -25.88 14.08 -1.32
C MET A 241 -27.18 14.59 -0.67
N ALA A 242 -27.27 15.88 -0.33
CA ALA A 242 -28.50 16.48 0.17
C ALA A 242 -29.63 16.51 -0.89
N ASN A 243 -29.30 16.71 -2.17
CA ASN A 243 -30.29 16.68 -3.26
C ASN A 243 -30.82 15.26 -3.52
N VAL A 244 -29.97 14.23 -3.32
CA VAL A 244 -30.34 12.82 -3.41
C VAL A 244 -31.36 12.46 -2.33
N LEU A 245 -31.09 12.87 -1.09
CA LEU A 245 -31.98 12.65 0.06
C LEU A 245 -33.30 13.42 -0.08
N ALA A 246 -33.27 14.65 -0.60
CA ALA A 246 -34.48 15.43 -0.89
C ALA A 246 -35.35 14.78 -1.98
N ALA A 247 -34.74 14.26 -3.05
CA ALA A 247 -35.46 13.54 -4.11
C ALA A 247 -36.08 12.23 -3.62
N LYS A 248 -35.45 11.56 -2.65
CA LYS A 248 -36.00 10.36 -2.00
C LYS A 248 -37.24 10.68 -1.14
N LYS A 249 -37.28 11.85 -0.49
CA LYS A 249 -38.43 12.31 0.32
C LYS A 249 -39.68 12.64 -0.51
N GLY A 250 -39.49 13.01 -1.79
CA GLY A 250 -40.60 13.31 -2.72
C GLY A 250 -41.28 12.11 -3.36
N LYS A 251 -40.75 10.89 -3.23
CA LYS A 251 -41.35 9.66 -3.80
C LYS A 251 -42.43 9.01 -2.93
N ASN A 252 -42.66 9.51 -1.71
CA ASN A 252 -43.70 8.98 -0.82
C ASN A 252 -45.10 9.59 -1.05
N SER A 253 -45.25 10.47 -2.04
CA SER A 253 -46.54 11.03 -2.43
C SER A 253 -46.73 10.95 -3.93
N THR A 254 -47.73 10.19 -4.34
CA THR A 254 -48.36 10.18 -5.67
C THR A 254 -47.73 9.26 -6.72
N SER A 255 -48.14 8.00 -6.71
CA SER A 255 -48.81 7.37 -7.86
C SER A 255 -49.38 6.01 -7.46
N ALA A 256 -50.65 6.00 -7.05
CA ALA A 256 -51.44 4.79 -6.90
C ALA A 256 -51.75 4.19 -8.28
N PRO A 257 -51.64 2.88 -8.47
CA PRO A 257 -52.31 2.19 -9.56
C PRO A 257 -53.79 1.92 -9.18
N PRO A 258 -54.72 1.94 -10.15
CA PRO A 258 -56.14 1.74 -9.88
C PRO A 258 -56.43 0.28 -9.46
N ALA A 259 -57.31 0.16 -8.46
CA ALA A 259 -57.77 -1.10 -7.91
C ALA A 259 -58.53 -1.96 -8.94
N LYS A 260 -58.30 -3.28 -8.90
CA LYS A 260 -59.28 -4.31 -9.29
C LYS A 260 -59.33 -5.42 -8.24
N PRO A 261 -60.52 -5.98 -7.96
CA PRO A 261 -60.84 -6.63 -6.68
C PRO A 261 -60.40 -8.09 -6.59
N ALA A 262 -60.16 -8.51 -5.35
CA ALA A 262 -59.77 -9.85 -4.92
C ALA A 262 -60.86 -10.92 -5.16
N SER A 263 -60.44 -12.09 -5.61
CA SER A 263 -61.20 -13.35 -5.48
C SER A 263 -60.56 -14.23 -4.40
N LYS A 264 -61.42 -14.79 -3.53
CA LYS A 264 -61.12 -15.64 -2.37
C LYS A 264 -60.62 -17.04 -2.78
N PRO A 265 -59.91 -17.78 -1.90
CA PRO A 265 -59.51 -19.16 -2.17
C PRO A 265 -60.65 -20.14 -1.84
N VAL A 266 -60.81 -21.18 -2.67
CA VAL A 266 -61.63 -22.37 -2.38
C VAL A 266 -60.82 -23.62 -2.72
N ALA A 267 -60.94 -24.62 -1.86
CA ALA A 267 -60.14 -25.84 -1.79
C ALA A 267 -60.57 -26.96 -2.78
N ALA A 268 -59.58 -27.80 -3.11
CA ALA A 268 -59.56 -29.25 -3.41
C ALA A 268 -60.63 -29.89 -4.33
N THR A 269 -60.19 -30.78 -5.26
CA THR A 269 -60.47 -32.24 -5.27
C THR A 269 -59.59 -32.92 -6.34
N ALA A 270 -59.13 -34.16 -6.05
CA ALA A 270 -58.37 -35.06 -6.94
C ALA A 270 -59.23 -35.67 -8.06
N PRO A 271 -58.62 -36.40 -9.02
CA PRO A 271 -59.32 -37.49 -9.70
C PRO A 271 -58.61 -38.85 -9.57
N SER A 272 -59.46 -39.85 -9.73
CA SER A 272 -59.34 -41.30 -9.58
C SER A 272 -58.17 -42.01 -10.23
#